data_AF-A0A436F296-F1
#
_entry.id   AF-A0A436F296-F1
#
_cell.length_a   1.000
_cell.length_b   1.000
_cell.length_c   1.000
_cell.angle_alpha   90.00
_cell.angle_beta   90.00
_cell.angle_gamma   90.00
#
_symmetry.space_group_name_H-M   'P 1'
#
loop_
_entity.id
_entity.type
_entity.pdbx_description
1 polymer ?
#
loop_
_entity_poly.entity_id
_entity_poly.type
_entity_poly.pdbx_seq_one_letter_code
_entity_poly.pdbx_strand_id
1 'polypeptide(L)' 'MSIPNLDPDLLRAFVVVAERLSFTRAAEQLNRTQAAVSLQVKRLEERIETILF' A
#
# COMPACT_ATOMS: atom_id res chain seq x y z
N MET A 1 -4.03 -1.32 -23.39
CA MET A 1 -3.75 -1.06 -21.96
C MET A 1 -3.10 -2.31 -21.41
N SER A 2 -1.81 -2.27 -21.05
CA SER A 2 -1.14 -3.43 -20.44
C SER A 2 -1.39 -3.39 -18.94
N ILE A 3 -1.82 -4.50 -18.34
CA ILE A 3 -1.98 -4.59 -16.89
C ILE A 3 -0.57 -4.73 -16.30
N PRO A 4 -0.08 -3.77 -15.50
CA PRO A 4 1.24 -3.90 -14.88
C PRO A 4 1.22 -5.10 -13.93
N ASN A 5 2.30 -5.88 -13.92
CA ASN A 5 2.45 -6.90 -12.88
C ASN A 5 2.67 -6.20 -11.54
N LEU A 6 1.74 -6.38 -10.60
CA LEU A 6 1.77 -5.73 -9.30
C LEU A 6 2.27 -6.71 -8.24
N ASP A 7 3.20 -6.24 -7.41
CA ASP A 7 3.69 -7.00 -6.26
C ASP A 7 2.55 -7.18 -5.23
N PRO A 8 2.15 -8.42 -4.88
CA PRO A 8 1.11 -8.69 -3.91
C PRO A 8 1.33 -8.05 -2.54
N ASP A 9 2.58 -7.78 -2.14
CA ASP A 9 2.87 -7.09 -0.89
C ASP A 9 2.42 -5.62 -0.91
N LEU A 10 2.51 -4.96 -2.07
CA LEU A 10 2.02 -3.58 -2.25
C LEU A 10 0.49 -3.55 -2.22
N LEU A 11 -0.15 -4.52 -2.88
CA LEU A 11 -1.61 -4.66 -2.88
C LEU A 11 -2.16 -4.92 -1.47
N ARG A 12 -1.48 -5.76 -0.69
CA ARG A 12 -1.89 -6.04 0.69
C ARG A 12 -1.76 -4.80 1.58
N ALA A 13 -0.69 -4.03 1.43
CA ALA A 13 -0.53 -2.76 2.14
C ALA A 13 -1.68 -1.80 1.81
N PHE A 14 -2.00 -1.64 0.52
CA PHE A 14 -3.10 -0.81 0.06
C PHE A 14 -4.45 -1.22 0.67
N VAL A 15 -4.83 -2.50 0.55
CA VAL A 15 -6.12 -2.99 1.06
C VAL A 15 -6.24 -2.76 2.56
N VAL A 16 -5.21 -3.09 3.34
CA VAL A 16 -5.26 -2.91 4.80
C VAL A 16 -5.32 -1.42 5.18
N VAL A 17 -4.61 -0.53 4.47
CA VAL A 17 -4.72 0.91 4.70
C VAL A 17 -6.12 1.43 4.38
N ALA A 18 -6.71 0.99 3.26
CA ALA A 18 -8.07 1.38 2.87
C ALA A 18 -9.12 0.88 3.88
N GLU A 19 -8.97 -0.33 4.41
CA GLU A 19 -9.87 -0.88 5.43
C GLU A 19 -9.72 -0.19 6.80
N ARG A 20 -8.49 0.15 7.19
CA ARG A 20 -8.21 0.74 8.51
C ARG A 20 -8.34 2.25 8.54
N LEU A 21 -8.33 2.91 7.39
CA LEU A 21 -8.29 4.37 7.23
C LEU A 21 -7.17 5.02 8.08
N SER A 22 -6.08 4.29 8.29
CA SER A 22 -4.97 4.70 9.15
C SER A 22 -3.72 3.89 8.82
N PHE A 23 -2.66 4.59 8.39
CA PHE A 23 -1.36 3.97 8.10
C PHE A 23 -0.75 3.33 9.35
N THR A 24 -0.92 3.93 10.53
CA THR A 24 -0.40 3.37 11.79
C THR A 24 -1.07 2.05 12.14
N ARG A 25 -2.42 2.00 12.14
CA ARG A 25 -3.16 0.76 12.42
C ARG A 25 -2.94 -0.32 11.36
N ALA A 26 -2.76 0.08 10.10
CA ALA A 26 -2.42 -0.85 9.03
C ALA A 26 -1.04 -1.48 9.24
N ALA A 27 -0.06 -0.68 9.67
CA ALA A 27 1.28 -1.16 9.99
C ALA A 27 1.30 -2.14 11.17
N GLU A 28 0.53 -1.85 12.23
CA GLU A 28 0.33 -2.78 13.35
C GLU A 28 -0.24 -4.12 12.87
N GLN A 29 -1.31 -4.11 12.06
CA GLN A 29 -1.90 -5.34 11.53
C GLN A 29 -0.95 -6.13 10.63
N LEU A 30 -0.13 -5.45 9.84
CA LEU A 30 0.83 -6.07 8.93
C LEU A 30 2.14 -6.48 9.61
N ASN A 31 2.29 -6.25 10.92
CA ASN A 31 3.54 -6.42 11.66
C ASN A 31 4.71 -5.71 10.98
N ARG A 32 4.48 -4.46 10.56
CA ARG A 32 5.45 -3.59 9.87
C ARG A 32 5.52 -2.23 10.57
N THR A 33 6.53 -1.44 10.23
CA THR A 33 6.57 -0.04 10.65
C THR A 33 5.64 0.81 9.78
N GLN A 34 5.13 1.92 10.33
CA GLN A 34 4.29 2.86 9.59
C GLN A 34 5.02 3.38 8.33
N ALA A 35 6.31 3.69 8.44
CA ALA A 35 7.14 4.13 7.31
C ALA A 35 7.24 3.07 6.19
N ALA A 36 7.34 1.78 6.56
CA ALA A 36 7.37 0.70 5.57
C ALA A 36 6.05 0.59 4.80
N VAL A 37 4.91 0.69 5.50
CA VAL A 37 3.59 0.67 4.86
C VAL A 37 3.39 1.89 3.96
N SER A 38 3.78 3.10 4.40
CA SER A 38 3.74 4.30 3.55
C SER A 38 4.60 4.16 2.29
N LEU A 39 5.80 3.59 2.40
CA LEU A 39 6.65 3.35 1.23
C LEU A 39 6.05 2.31 0.27
N GLN A 40 5.39 1.27 0.79
CA GLN A 40 4.70 0.29 -0.04
C GLN A 40 3.53 0.90 -0.82
N VAL A 41 2.71 1.73 -0.16
CA VAL A 41 1.62 2.44 -0.83
C VAL A 41 2.17 3.41 -1.88
N LYS A 42 3.19 4.21 -1.55
CA LYS A 42 3.82 5.12 -2.51
C LYS A 42 4.35 4.39 -3.76
N ARG A 43 5.01 3.25 -3.58
CA ARG A 43 5.49 2.41 -4.69
C ARG A 43 4.35 1.87 -5.55
N LEU A 44 3.18 1.57 -4.95
CA LEU A 44 2.01 1.17 -5.70
C LEU A 44 1.51 2.33 -6.56
N GLU A 45 1.35 3.51 -5.97
CA GLU A 45 0.91 4.73 -6.66
C GLU A 45 1.81 5.07 -7.85
N GLU A 46 3.13 4.99 -7.66
CA GLU A 46 4.13 5.17 -8.72
C GLU A 46 3.98 4.12 -9.84
N ARG A 47 3.69 2.86 -9.49
CA ARG A 47 3.55 1.77 -10.47
C ARG A 47 2.30 1.90 -11.34
N ILE A 48 1.23 2.43 -10.77
CA ILE A 48 -0.06 2.63 -11.45
C ILE A 48 -0.28 4.08 -11.90
N GLU A 49 0.71 4.94 -11.69
CA GLU A 49 0.70 6.37 -12.02
C GLU A 49 -0.55 7.10 -11.48
N THR A 50 -1.01 6.70 -10.29
CA THR A 50 -2.27 7.20 -9.70
C THR A 50 -2.10 7.37 -8.19
N ILE A 51 -2.52 8.52 -7.67
CA ILE A 51 -2.57 8.80 -6.23
C ILE A 51 -3.80 8.09 -5.64
N LEU A 52 -3.60 7.32 -4.57
CA LEU A 52 -4.64 6.51 -3.92
C LEU A 52 -5.11 7.10 -2.60
N PHE A 53 -4.24 7.81 -1.86
CA PHE A 53 -4.54 8.44 -0.57
C PHE A 53 -4.01 9.87 -0.46
#